data_AF-A0A7X9CN02-F1
#
_entry.id   AF-A0A7X9CN02-F1
#
_cell.length_a   1.000
_cell.length_b   1.000
_cell.length_c   1.000
_cell.angle_alpha   90.00
_cell.angle_beta   90.00
_cell.angle_gamma   90.00
#
_symmetry.space_group_name_H-M   'P 1'
#
loop_
_entity.id
_entity.type
_entity.pdbx_description
1 polymer ?
#
loop_
_entity_poly.entity_id
_entity_poly.type
_entity_poly.pdbx_seq_one_letter_code
_entity_poly.pdbx_strand_id
1 'polypeptide(L)'
;MIYFNPASIDKLIMIGTPNLGTVNAYYFWSGGKLPYSKVEDDILYNGLKMAFILYFKMFKDINHMEALRNMFPVVKDLLPSYNYGNYLFYEENGNKIEIPIENMSVKNTFLNDLEKRTLNLDRIFTISGSGVYTNKEILVETNHSEKIKWKDGKPIKSYKSNYGDGTVTTVSTLGYLGDNNIVLKGNHTNILYKSKDYLASILG
;
A
#
# COMPACT_ATOMS: atom_id res chain seq x y z
N MET A 1 -12.16 26.10 -10.89
CA MET A 1 -12.80 25.52 -12.08
C MET A 1 -12.89 24.02 -11.88
N ILE A 2 -14.09 23.46 -11.79
CA ILE A 2 -14.28 22.01 -11.62
C ILE A 2 -14.52 21.44 -13.03
N TYR A 3 -13.54 20.73 -13.59
CA TYR A 3 -13.57 20.20 -14.96
C TYR A 3 -14.44 18.93 -15.12
N PHE A 4 -15.16 18.53 -14.07
CA PHE A 4 -15.78 17.22 -13.98
C PHE A 4 -17.07 17.25 -13.17
N ASN A 5 -18.17 16.80 -13.75
CA ASN A 5 -19.42 16.57 -13.03
C ASN A 5 -19.46 15.09 -12.61
N PRO A 6 -19.41 14.73 -11.31
CA PRO A 6 -19.50 13.33 -10.88
C PRO A 6 -20.76 12.61 -11.42
N ALA A 7 -21.84 13.36 -11.69
CA ALA A 7 -23.05 12.79 -12.28
C ALA A 7 -22.84 12.26 -13.71
N SER A 8 -21.81 12.73 -14.44
CA SER A 8 -21.49 12.28 -15.80
C SER A 8 -20.65 10.99 -15.85
N ILE A 9 -20.28 10.41 -14.70
CA ILE A 9 -19.66 9.09 -14.67
C ILE A 9 -20.73 8.01 -14.65
N ASP A 10 -20.74 7.18 -15.69
CA ASP A 10 -21.56 5.96 -15.73
C ASP A 10 -21.00 4.90 -14.77
N LYS A 11 -19.73 4.50 -14.95
CA LYS A 11 -19.08 3.43 -14.18
C LYS A 11 -17.62 3.76 -13.85
N LEU A 12 -17.19 3.40 -12.65
CA LEU A 12 -15.80 3.40 -12.21
C LEU A 12 -15.36 1.95 -11.98
N ILE A 13 -14.43 1.46 -12.79
CA ILE A 13 -13.90 0.10 -12.67
C ILE A 13 -12.51 0.16 -12.05
N MET A 14 -12.31 -0.59 -10.97
CA MET A 14 -11.09 -0.59 -10.15
C MET A 14 -10.51 -2.01 -10.13
N ILE A 15 -9.28 -2.18 -10.60
CA ILE A 15 -8.64 -3.50 -10.72
C ILE A 15 -7.40 -3.54 -9.85
N GLY A 16 -7.38 -4.43 -8.85
CA GLY A 16 -6.26 -4.56 -7.91
C GLY A 16 -5.95 -3.27 -7.13
N THR A 17 -6.88 -2.31 -7.07
CA THR A 17 -6.62 -1.00 -6.49
C THR A 17 -6.53 -1.10 -4.97
N PRO A 18 -5.47 -0.60 -4.31
CA PRO A 18 -5.34 -0.65 -2.85
C PRO A 18 -6.25 0.38 -2.18
N ASN A 19 -7.55 0.13 -2.14
CA ASN A 19 -8.55 1.07 -1.62
C ASN A 19 -8.41 1.35 -0.12
N LEU A 20 -7.82 0.41 0.63
CA LEU A 20 -7.41 0.62 2.03
C LEU A 20 -5.88 0.72 2.20
N GLY A 21 -5.14 0.87 1.10
CA GLY A 21 -3.68 0.90 1.10
C GLY A 21 -3.01 -0.48 1.11
N THR A 22 -1.68 -0.49 1.18
CA THR A 22 -0.88 -1.70 1.23
C THR A 22 0.23 -1.58 2.25
N VAL A 23 0.40 -2.63 3.04
CA VAL A 23 1.44 -2.79 4.07
C VAL A 23 2.84 -2.66 3.47
N ASN A 24 2.99 -3.04 2.20
CA ASN A 24 4.25 -2.95 1.47
C ASN A 24 4.77 -1.50 1.35
N ALA A 25 3.88 -0.50 1.36
CA ALA A 25 4.27 0.91 1.31
C ALA A 25 5.09 1.35 2.54
N TYR A 26 4.89 0.70 3.69
CA TYR A 26 5.62 0.99 4.93
C TYR A 26 7.14 0.82 4.76
N TYR A 27 7.58 -0.22 4.04
CA TYR A 27 9.01 -0.50 3.83
C TYR A 27 9.72 0.66 3.12
N PHE A 28 9.09 1.21 2.08
CA PHE A 28 9.68 2.29 1.30
C PHE A 28 9.57 3.62 2.03
N TRP A 29 8.38 3.95 2.55
CA TRP A 29 8.14 5.23 3.23
C TRP A 29 8.97 5.38 4.50
N SER A 30 9.03 4.33 5.32
CA SER A 30 9.67 4.36 6.63
C SER A 30 11.16 4.04 6.55
N GLY A 31 11.60 3.22 5.59
CA GLY A 31 12.99 2.76 5.53
C GLY A 31 13.75 3.00 4.23
N GLY A 32 13.07 3.43 3.17
CA GLY A 32 13.65 3.56 1.83
C GLY A 32 14.02 2.21 1.23
N LYS A 33 13.29 1.15 1.58
CA LYS A 33 13.51 -0.22 1.08
C LYS A 33 12.28 -0.72 0.32
N LEU A 34 12.49 -1.44 -0.77
CA LEU A 34 11.41 -2.20 -1.39
C LEU A 34 11.16 -3.48 -0.58
N PRO A 35 9.89 -3.95 -0.51
CA PRO A 35 9.54 -5.18 0.19
C PRO A 35 9.89 -6.46 -0.61
N TYR A 36 10.50 -6.31 -1.78
CA TYR A 36 10.82 -7.40 -2.70
C TYR A 36 12.33 -7.68 -2.68
N SER A 37 12.74 -8.75 -2.00
CA SER A 37 14.15 -9.11 -1.85
C SER A 37 14.87 -9.23 -3.20
N LYS A 38 14.22 -9.83 -4.21
CA LYS A 38 14.79 -9.95 -5.57
C LYS A 38 15.27 -8.62 -6.17
N VAL A 39 14.62 -7.51 -5.83
CA VAL A 39 15.00 -6.18 -6.32
C VAL A 39 15.97 -5.50 -5.36
N GLU A 40 15.75 -5.61 -4.04
CA GLU A 40 16.69 -5.03 -3.06
C GLU A 40 18.05 -5.76 -3.00
N ASP A 41 18.14 -7.01 -3.46
CA ASP A 41 19.38 -7.77 -3.54
C ASP A 41 20.07 -7.58 -4.91
N ASP A 42 19.44 -6.87 -5.86
CA ASP A 42 20.00 -6.60 -7.17
C ASP A 42 21.11 -5.54 -7.09
N ILE A 43 22.27 -5.87 -7.65
CA ILE A 43 23.49 -5.04 -7.57
C ILE A 43 23.34 -3.74 -8.35
N LEU A 44 22.67 -3.77 -9.51
CA LEU A 44 22.48 -2.57 -10.35
C LEU A 44 21.51 -1.61 -9.69
N TYR A 45 20.38 -2.11 -9.17
CA TYR A 45 19.43 -1.32 -8.41
C TYR A 45 20.10 -0.69 -7.17
N ASN A 46 20.88 -1.46 -6.41
CA ASN A 46 21.61 -0.94 -5.26
C ASN A 46 22.64 0.13 -5.66
N GLY A 47 23.37 -0.07 -6.76
CA GLY A 47 24.30 0.91 -7.29
C GLY A 47 23.61 2.22 -7.67
N LEU A 48 22.49 2.15 -8.39
CA LEU A 48 21.68 3.32 -8.74
C LEU A 48 21.10 4.03 -7.51
N LYS A 49 20.57 3.25 -6.56
CA LYS A 49 20.05 3.76 -5.28
C LYS A 49 21.15 4.48 -4.50
N MET A 50 22.36 3.94 -4.43
CA MET A 50 23.50 4.56 -3.76
C MET A 50 23.97 5.83 -4.47
N ALA A 51 24.07 5.82 -5.81
CA ALA A 51 24.42 7.01 -6.59
C ALA A 51 23.40 8.14 -6.36
N PHE A 52 22.11 7.80 -6.33
CA PHE A 52 21.04 8.72 -6.02
C PHE A 52 21.16 9.31 -4.61
N ILE A 53 21.36 8.45 -3.60
CA ILE A 53 21.58 8.86 -2.21
C ILE A 53 22.77 9.84 -2.11
N LEU A 54 23.88 9.54 -2.80
CA LEU A 54 25.07 10.37 -2.79
C LEU A 54 24.83 11.73 -3.46
N TYR A 55 24.13 11.75 -4.61
CA TYR A 55 23.80 12.97 -5.32
C TYR A 55 22.99 13.95 -4.43
N PHE A 56 21.92 13.47 -3.79
CA PHE A 56 21.12 14.33 -2.93
C PHE A 56 21.87 14.80 -1.69
N LYS A 57 22.72 13.94 -1.11
CA LYS A 57 23.57 14.32 0.01
C LYS A 57 24.58 15.41 -0.39
N MET A 58 25.24 15.27 -1.55
CA MET A 58 26.29 16.21 -1.98
C MET A 58 25.75 17.55 -2.49
N PHE A 59 24.64 17.54 -3.23
CA PHE A 59 24.19 18.72 -3.97
C PHE A 59 22.95 19.41 -3.37
N LYS A 60 22.25 18.76 -2.43
CA LYS A 60 21.03 19.33 -1.83
C LYS A 60 21.10 19.48 -0.31
N ASP A 61 22.10 18.88 0.35
CA ASP A 61 22.20 18.82 1.83
C ASP A 61 20.92 18.30 2.51
N ILE A 62 20.16 17.47 1.78
CA ILE A 62 18.94 16.83 2.27
C ILE A 62 19.29 15.39 2.64
N ASN A 63 18.79 14.92 3.78
CA ASN A 63 18.91 13.52 4.14
C ASN A 63 18.19 12.63 3.10
N HIS A 64 18.79 11.50 2.75
CA HIS A 64 18.28 10.64 1.67
C HIS A 64 16.84 10.17 1.88
N MET A 65 16.41 9.95 3.13
CA MET A 65 15.02 9.59 3.43
C MET A 65 14.05 10.71 3.09
N GLU A 66 14.44 11.96 3.34
CA GLU A 66 13.63 13.12 3.03
C GLU A 66 13.60 13.35 1.52
N ALA A 67 14.73 13.19 0.83
CA ALA A 67 14.79 13.21 -0.64
C ALA A 67 13.85 12.16 -1.26
N LEU A 68 13.85 10.92 -0.77
CA LEU A 68 12.95 9.87 -1.24
C LEU A 68 11.48 10.21 -1.02
N ARG A 69 11.11 10.74 0.16
CA ARG A 69 9.73 11.14 0.47
C ARG A 69 9.27 12.32 -0.37
N ASN A 70 10.15 13.28 -0.64
CA ASN A 70 9.85 14.44 -1.48
C ASN A 70 9.70 14.05 -2.95
N MET A 71 10.47 13.07 -3.42
CA MET A 71 10.40 12.60 -4.81
C MET A 71 9.23 11.62 -5.04
N PHE A 72 8.89 10.81 -4.04
CA PHE A 72 7.82 9.82 -4.13
C PHE A 72 6.75 10.02 -3.05
N PRO A 73 6.08 11.19 -3.00
CA PRO A 73 5.05 11.46 -2.00
C PRO A 73 3.87 10.49 -2.12
N VAL A 74 3.61 9.99 -3.33
CA VAL A 74 2.56 9.00 -3.63
C VAL A 74 2.66 7.73 -2.78
N VAL A 75 3.85 7.37 -2.28
CA VAL A 75 3.99 6.18 -1.42
C VAL A 75 3.25 6.38 -0.09
N LYS A 76 3.16 7.62 0.41
CA LYS A 76 2.34 7.94 1.58
C LYS A 76 0.86 7.63 1.33
N ASP A 77 0.38 7.93 0.12
CA ASP A 77 -1.01 7.70 -0.29
C ASP A 77 -1.32 6.22 -0.54
N LEU A 78 -0.30 5.35 -0.49
CA LEU A 78 -0.42 3.90 -0.53
C LEU A 78 -0.31 3.25 0.85
N LEU A 79 0.02 4.00 1.91
CA LEU A 79 0.06 3.45 3.27
C LEU A 79 -1.33 2.93 3.68
N PRO A 80 -1.44 1.98 4.60
CA PRO A 80 -2.74 1.57 5.13
C PRO A 80 -3.56 2.76 5.66
N SER A 81 -4.86 2.76 5.37
CA SER A 81 -5.83 3.71 5.89
C SER A 81 -6.39 3.25 7.24
N TYR A 82 -7.18 4.09 7.92
CA TYR A 82 -7.80 3.71 9.18
C TYR A 82 -8.74 2.50 9.03
N ASN A 83 -9.51 2.41 7.95
CA ASN A 83 -10.37 1.25 7.70
C ASN A 83 -9.58 -0.02 7.34
N TYR A 84 -8.30 0.06 6.99
CA TYR A 84 -7.44 -1.14 6.91
C TYR A 84 -7.27 -1.78 8.29
N GLY A 85 -7.18 -0.96 9.34
CA GLY A 85 -6.86 -1.37 10.71
C GLY A 85 -5.35 -1.39 11.00
N ASN A 86 -5.02 -1.85 12.22
CA ASN A 86 -3.64 -1.94 12.67
C ASN A 86 -2.86 -2.97 11.85
N TYR A 87 -1.68 -2.58 11.38
CA TYR A 87 -0.85 -3.44 10.53
C TYR A 87 0.59 -3.59 11.03
N LEU A 88 0.97 -2.84 12.07
CA LEU A 88 2.23 -2.99 12.78
C LEU A 88 1.95 -3.52 14.18
N PHE A 89 2.80 -4.43 14.65
CA PHE A 89 2.75 -4.92 16.01
C PHE A 89 4.14 -5.31 16.49
N TYR A 90 4.33 -5.34 17.79
CA TYR A 90 5.52 -5.90 18.42
C TYR A 90 5.13 -7.01 19.40
N GLU A 91 6.11 -7.76 19.85
CA GLU A 91 5.91 -8.82 20.85
C GLU A 91 6.53 -8.39 22.18
N GLU A 92 5.74 -8.45 23.25
CA GLU A 92 6.20 -8.18 24.62
C GLU A 92 5.69 -9.28 25.53
N ASN A 93 6.61 -9.97 26.22
CA ASN A 93 6.30 -11.11 27.09
C ASN A 93 5.46 -12.21 26.39
N GLY A 94 5.70 -12.44 25.09
CA GLY A 94 4.98 -13.42 24.28
C GLY A 94 3.60 -12.97 23.79
N ASN A 95 3.17 -11.75 24.11
CA ASN A 95 1.91 -11.20 23.64
C ASN A 95 2.11 -10.29 22.42
N LYS A 96 1.20 -10.40 21.44
CA LYS A 96 1.10 -9.45 20.33
C LYS A 96 0.53 -8.14 20.86
N ILE A 97 1.29 -7.05 20.74
CA ILE A 97 0.82 -5.69 21.02
C ILE A 97 0.75 -4.93 19.70
N GLU A 98 -0.47 -4.57 19.30
CA GLU A 98 -0.70 -3.78 18.09
C GLU A 98 -0.28 -2.33 18.31
N ILE A 99 0.32 -1.74 17.29
CA ILE A 99 0.57 -0.30 17.24
C ILE A 99 -0.64 0.34 16.57
N PRO A 100 -1.43 1.14 17.30
CA PRO A 100 -2.60 1.79 16.73
C PRO A 100 -2.21 2.67 15.54
N ILE A 101 -2.90 2.51 14.42
CA ILE A 101 -2.61 3.28 13.21
C ILE A 101 -2.79 4.79 13.41
N GLU A 102 -3.65 5.18 14.35
CA GLU A 102 -3.88 6.56 14.77
C GLU A 102 -2.69 7.14 15.55
N ASN A 103 -1.82 6.30 16.10
CA ASN A 103 -0.64 6.72 16.86
C ASN A 103 0.64 6.71 16.00
N MET A 104 0.58 6.20 14.77
CA MET A 104 1.75 6.17 13.88
C MET A 104 2.18 7.58 13.45
N SER A 105 3.48 7.74 13.26
CA SER A 105 4.16 8.99 12.92
C SER A 105 3.74 9.54 11.56
N VAL A 106 3.33 8.68 10.63
CA VAL A 106 2.77 9.06 9.34
C VAL A 106 1.52 8.23 9.05
N LYS A 107 0.50 8.91 8.53
CA LYS A 107 -0.83 8.37 8.25
C LYS A 107 -1.20 8.63 6.80
N ASN A 108 -1.99 7.75 6.20
CA ASN A 108 -2.51 7.96 4.85
C ASN A 108 -3.64 8.99 4.83
N THR A 109 -3.28 10.27 4.76
CA THR A 109 -4.26 11.35 4.72
C THR A 109 -5.19 11.27 3.51
N PHE A 110 -4.67 10.80 2.36
CA PHE A 110 -5.46 10.70 1.13
C PHE A 110 -6.60 9.67 1.25
N LEU A 111 -6.27 8.42 1.58
CA LEU A 111 -7.30 7.37 1.72
C LEU A 111 -8.22 7.63 2.91
N ASN A 112 -7.69 8.11 4.04
CA ASN A 112 -8.51 8.47 5.20
C ASN A 112 -9.53 9.56 4.89
N ASP A 113 -9.22 10.49 3.98
CA ASP A 113 -10.17 11.50 3.54
C ASP A 113 -11.11 10.99 2.44
N LEU A 114 -10.65 10.07 1.59
CA LEU A 114 -11.49 9.40 0.59
C LEU A 114 -12.59 8.56 1.25
N GLU A 115 -12.27 7.85 2.33
CA GLU A 115 -13.20 7.02 3.12
C GLU A 115 -14.36 7.82 3.73
N LYS A 116 -14.18 9.13 3.96
CA LYS A 116 -15.23 10.00 4.51
C LYS A 116 -16.18 10.52 3.44
N ARG A 117 -15.90 10.29 2.15
CA ARG A 117 -16.71 10.83 1.06
C ARG A 117 -17.91 9.94 0.81
N THR A 118 -19.05 10.57 0.57
CA THR A 118 -20.24 9.87 0.06
C THR A 118 -20.01 9.53 -1.41
N LEU A 119 -20.06 8.24 -1.74
CA LEU A 119 -19.91 7.71 -3.09
C LEU A 119 -21.20 7.03 -3.50
N ASN A 120 -21.53 7.09 -4.80
CA ASN A 120 -22.56 6.22 -5.37
C ASN A 120 -21.93 4.84 -5.64
N LEU A 121 -22.10 3.91 -4.70
CA LEU A 121 -21.50 2.57 -4.75
C LEU A 121 -22.06 1.73 -5.91
N ASP A 122 -23.26 2.02 -6.40
CA ASP A 122 -23.86 1.30 -7.53
C ASP A 122 -23.09 1.50 -8.84
N ARG A 123 -22.23 2.52 -8.91
CA ARG A 123 -21.39 2.84 -10.08
C ARG A 123 -19.96 2.34 -9.94
N ILE A 124 -19.58 1.78 -8.80
CA ILE A 124 -18.21 1.32 -8.53
C ILE A 124 -18.17 -0.18 -8.73
N PHE A 125 -17.22 -0.65 -9.54
CA PHE A 125 -16.98 -2.05 -9.81
C PHE A 125 -15.57 -2.40 -9.39
N THR A 126 -15.39 -3.37 -8.50
CA THR A 126 -14.05 -3.75 -8.02
C THR A 126 -13.68 -5.17 -8.46
N ILE A 127 -12.46 -5.32 -8.98
CA ILE A 127 -11.88 -6.60 -9.35
C ILE A 127 -10.67 -6.82 -8.45
N SER A 128 -10.73 -7.85 -7.61
CA SER A 128 -9.65 -8.21 -6.70
C SER A 128 -8.97 -9.51 -7.10
N GLY A 129 -7.68 -9.63 -6.77
CA GLY A 129 -6.99 -10.91 -6.76
C GLY A 129 -7.08 -11.65 -5.43
N SER A 130 -6.85 -12.96 -5.51
CA SER A 130 -6.72 -13.90 -4.39
C SER A 130 -5.83 -15.09 -4.79
N GLY A 131 -5.43 -15.90 -3.81
CA GLY A 131 -4.63 -17.10 -4.03
C GLY A 131 -3.13 -16.87 -4.11
N VAL A 132 -2.67 -15.64 -3.83
CA VAL A 132 -1.25 -15.29 -3.79
C VAL A 132 -0.90 -14.69 -2.43
N TYR A 133 0.14 -15.24 -1.78
CA TYR A 133 0.58 -14.78 -0.48
C TYR A 133 0.99 -13.30 -0.51
N THR A 134 0.28 -12.50 0.27
CA THR A 134 0.41 -11.04 0.30
C THR A 134 0.65 -10.57 1.73
N ASN A 135 1.59 -9.65 1.93
CA ASN A 135 1.89 -9.09 3.25
C ASN A 135 0.65 -8.38 3.81
N LYS A 136 0.25 -8.76 5.03
CA LYS A 136 -0.94 -8.24 5.72
C LYS A 136 -0.59 -7.47 6.98
N GLU A 137 0.44 -7.91 7.70
CA GLU A 137 0.89 -7.30 8.96
C GLU A 137 2.41 -7.43 9.08
N ILE A 138 3.03 -6.57 9.87
CA ILE A 138 4.48 -6.55 10.09
C ILE A 138 4.76 -6.60 11.60
N LEU A 139 5.57 -7.58 11.99
CA LEU A 139 6.24 -7.59 13.28
C LEU A 139 7.42 -6.61 13.23
N VAL A 140 7.45 -5.68 14.17
CA VAL A 140 8.48 -4.64 14.25
C VAL A 140 9.28 -4.69 15.55
N GLU A 141 10.54 -4.27 15.48
CA GLU A 141 11.37 -3.90 16.62
C GLU A 141 11.14 -2.42 16.92
N THR A 142 10.76 -2.09 18.15
CA THR A 142 10.55 -0.69 18.59
C THR A 142 11.81 -0.07 19.19
N ASN A 143 12.73 -0.88 19.70
CA ASN A 143 13.98 -0.43 20.29
C ASN A 143 15.12 -0.44 19.25
N HIS A 144 15.21 0.61 18.42
CA HIS A 144 16.29 0.77 17.45
C HIS A 144 16.88 2.20 17.45
N SER A 145 18.13 2.32 17.03
CA SER A 145 18.87 3.60 17.03
C SER A 145 18.61 4.49 15.80
N GLU A 146 17.96 3.96 14.77
CA GLU A 146 17.69 4.69 13.52
C GLU A 146 16.61 5.77 13.73
N LYS A 147 16.99 7.00 14.10
CA LYS A 147 16.01 8.07 14.45
C LYS A 147 15.14 8.59 13.30
N ILE A 148 15.60 8.44 12.05
CA ILE A 148 14.91 9.00 10.87
C ILE A 148 14.12 7.93 10.10
N LYS A 149 14.61 6.68 10.15
CA LYS A 149 13.95 5.53 9.55
C LYS A 149 13.09 4.84 10.60
N TRP A 150 12.08 4.10 10.16
CA TRP A 150 11.37 3.16 11.03
C TRP A 150 10.80 3.78 12.30
N LYS A 151 10.35 5.04 12.27
CA LYS A 151 9.87 5.74 13.47
C LYS A 151 8.78 4.98 14.24
N ASP A 152 7.99 4.18 13.53
CA ASP A 152 6.89 3.36 14.07
C ASP A 152 7.29 1.88 14.28
N GLY A 153 8.59 1.58 14.17
CA GLY A 153 9.18 0.27 14.38
C GLY A 153 9.85 -0.31 13.13
N LYS A 154 10.99 -0.96 13.31
CA LYS A 154 11.78 -1.56 12.24
C LYS A 154 11.26 -2.97 11.89
N PRO A 155 10.89 -3.26 10.63
CA PRO A 155 10.39 -4.58 10.24
C PRO A 155 11.38 -5.70 10.57
N ILE A 156 10.89 -6.71 11.30
CA ILE A 156 11.57 -7.99 11.55
C ILE A 156 11.01 -9.06 10.60
N LYS A 157 9.68 -9.14 10.53
CA LYS A 157 8.97 -10.20 9.80
C LYS A 157 7.63 -9.71 9.28
N SER A 158 7.25 -10.16 8.08
CA SER A 158 5.92 -9.96 7.51
C SER A 158 5.04 -11.19 7.70
N TYR A 159 3.80 -10.99 8.11
CA TYR A 159 2.76 -12.01 8.15
C TYR A 159 1.91 -11.89 6.90
N LYS A 160 1.67 -13.01 6.23
CA LYS A 160 1.05 -13.05 4.89
C LYS A 160 -0.34 -13.68 4.94
N SER A 161 -1.24 -13.19 4.11
CA SER A 161 -2.53 -13.81 3.81
C SER A 161 -2.50 -14.41 2.41
N ASN A 162 -3.16 -15.55 2.19
CA ASN A 162 -3.40 -16.07 0.83
C ASN A 162 -4.59 -15.37 0.14
N TYR A 163 -5.31 -14.49 0.84
CA TYR A 163 -6.32 -13.60 0.27
C TYR A 163 -5.67 -12.29 -0.18
N GLY A 164 -5.01 -12.35 -1.32
CA GLY A 164 -4.44 -11.21 -2.02
C GLY A 164 -3.81 -11.61 -3.34
N ASP A 165 -3.20 -10.63 -3.99
CA ASP A 165 -2.65 -10.74 -5.35
C ASP A 165 -1.10 -10.69 -5.39
N GLY A 166 -0.45 -10.77 -4.23
CA GLY A 166 1.00 -10.64 -4.05
C GLY A 166 1.46 -9.21 -3.73
N THR A 167 0.58 -8.21 -3.91
CA THR A 167 0.86 -6.80 -3.62
C THR A 167 -0.20 -6.17 -2.71
N VAL A 168 -1.48 -6.44 -2.98
CA VAL A 168 -2.65 -5.89 -2.29
C VAL A 168 -3.51 -7.03 -1.77
N THR A 169 -3.94 -6.93 -0.51
CA THR A 169 -4.84 -7.92 0.08
C THR A 169 -6.24 -7.79 -0.51
N THR A 170 -6.99 -8.89 -0.61
CA THR A 170 -8.34 -8.86 -1.15
C THR A 170 -9.24 -7.88 -0.38
N VAL A 171 -9.11 -7.83 0.94
CA VAL A 171 -9.85 -6.90 1.81
C VAL A 171 -9.54 -5.45 1.44
N SER A 172 -8.25 -5.11 1.23
CA SER A 172 -7.87 -3.75 0.82
C SER A 172 -8.40 -3.40 -0.56
N THR A 173 -8.43 -4.34 -1.50
CA THR A 173 -9.00 -4.08 -2.82
C THR A 173 -10.49 -3.86 -2.80
N LEU A 174 -11.23 -4.63 -1.99
CA LEU A 174 -12.69 -4.47 -1.89
C LEU A 174 -13.06 -3.17 -1.16
N GLY A 175 -12.31 -2.77 -0.14
CA GLY A 175 -12.37 -1.44 0.47
C GLY A 175 -13.75 -0.98 0.95
N TYR A 176 -14.66 -1.92 1.24
CA TYR A 176 -16.05 -1.65 1.59
C TYR A 176 -16.83 -0.87 0.50
N LEU A 177 -16.43 -1.00 -0.78
CA LEU A 177 -16.99 -0.24 -1.91
C LEU A 177 -18.19 -0.92 -2.59
N GLY A 178 -19.13 -1.45 -1.80
CA GLY A 178 -20.36 -2.08 -2.30
C GLY A 178 -20.16 -3.49 -2.89
N ASP A 179 -21.25 -4.04 -3.42
CA ASP A 179 -21.35 -5.47 -3.78
C ASP A 179 -21.02 -5.77 -5.25
N ASN A 180 -20.80 -4.73 -6.07
CA ASN A 180 -20.38 -4.85 -7.45
C ASN A 180 -18.90 -5.25 -7.54
N ASN A 181 -18.60 -6.50 -7.19
CA ASN A 181 -17.23 -6.98 -7.14
C ASN A 181 -17.06 -8.41 -7.62
N ILE A 182 -15.83 -8.72 -8.04
CA ILE A 182 -15.40 -10.10 -8.31
C ILE A 182 -14.01 -10.34 -7.72
N VAL A 183 -13.80 -11.56 -7.21
CA VAL A 183 -12.50 -12.02 -6.72
C VAL A 183 -11.98 -13.11 -7.65
N LEU A 184 -10.86 -12.85 -8.30
CA LEU A 184 -10.22 -13.75 -9.25
C LEU A 184 -8.98 -14.40 -8.62
N LYS A 185 -8.72 -15.68 -8.93
CA LYS A 185 -7.45 -16.30 -8.56
C LYS A 185 -6.33 -15.80 -9.46
N GLY A 186 -5.31 -15.16 -8.91
CA GLY A 186 -4.18 -14.65 -9.70
C GLY A 186 -3.37 -13.59 -8.95
N ASN A 187 -2.16 -13.34 -9.45
CA ASN A 187 -1.33 -12.24 -8.97
C ASN A 187 -1.80 -10.89 -9.55
N HIS A 188 -1.22 -9.80 -9.04
CA HIS A 188 -1.58 -8.41 -9.34
C HIS A 188 -1.61 -8.09 -10.85
N THR A 189 -0.78 -8.75 -11.65
CA THR A 189 -0.76 -8.60 -13.11
C THR A 189 -1.76 -9.53 -13.81
N ASN A 190 -1.86 -10.78 -13.36
CA ASN A 190 -2.70 -11.81 -13.98
C ASN A 190 -4.19 -11.48 -13.86
N ILE A 191 -4.61 -10.79 -12.80
CA ILE A 191 -6.02 -10.42 -12.61
C ILE A 191 -6.53 -9.46 -13.69
N LEU A 192 -5.67 -8.63 -14.29
CA LEU A 192 -6.04 -7.77 -15.40
C LEU A 192 -6.51 -8.61 -16.60
N TYR A 193 -5.72 -9.60 -17.01
CA TYR A 193 -6.09 -10.47 -18.13
C TYR A 193 -7.33 -11.32 -17.84
N LYS A 194 -7.46 -11.82 -16.61
CA LYS A 194 -8.60 -12.64 -16.19
C LYS A 194 -9.90 -11.85 -16.02
N SER A 195 -9.82 -10.53 -15.93
CA SER A 195 -10.99 -9.67 -15.75
C SER A 195 -11.84 -9.51 -17.01
N LYS A 196 -11.35 -9.95 -18.19
CA LYS A 196 -11.99 -9.75 -19.50
C LYS A 196 -13.49 -10.03 -19.50
N ASP A 197 -13.92 -11.18 -19.00
CA ASP A 197 -15.33 -11.59 -19.07
C ASP A 197 -16.21 -10.72 -18.16
N TYR A 198 -15.69 -10.35 -16.98
CA TYR A 198 -16.38 -9.44 -16.07
C TYR A 198 -16.44 -8.02 -16.63
N LEU A 199 -15.35 -7.54 -17.24
CA LEU A 199 -15.33 -6.26 -17.95
C LEU A 199 -16.37 -6.22 -19.07
N ALA A 200 -16.46 -7.28 -19.88
CA ALA A 200 -17.50 -7.39 -20.91
C ALA A 200 -18.91 -7.32 -20.29
N SER A 201 -19.15 -8.02 -19.17
CA SER A 201 -20.46 -7.96 -18.49
C SER A 201 -20.82 -6.57 -17.95
N ILE A 202 -19.84 -5.77 -17.51
CA ILE A 202 -20.05 -4.40 -17.01
C ILE A 202 -20.31 -3.41 -18.15
N LEU A 203 -19.65 -3.60 -19.29
CA LEU A 203 -19.64 -2.66 -20.40
C LEU A 203 -20.80 -2.87 -21.39
N GLY A 204 -21.36 -4.09 -21.46
CA GLY A 204 -22.38 -4.47 -22.45
C GLY A 204 -21.77 -4.78 -23.81
#